data_AF-A0A248VQZ7-F1
#
_entry.id   AF-A0A248VQZ7-F1
#
_cell.length_a   1.000
_cell.length_b   1.000
_cell.length_c   1.000
_cell.angle_alpha   90.00
_cell.angle_beta   90.00
_cell.angle_gamma   90.00
#
_symmetry.space_group_name_H-M   'P 1'
#
loop_
_entity.id
_entity.type
_entity.pdbx_description
1 polymer ?
#
loop_
_entity_poly.entity_id
_entity_poly.type
_entity_poly.pdbx_seq_one_letter_code
_entity_poly.pdbx_strand_id
1 'polypeptide(L)'
;MARPTGVGSMPEAPRTKGGSPSADSSSWAEHVMADWAPRVAQAPPGVPVGSLAVRGEAELGFQQLSELMHLPGVDVVGTLPPDIQLVTVCSAAVCAASAQAFVSFLASPRAAAAKLAHGMEPA
;
A
#
# COMPACT_ATOMS: atom_id res chain seq x y z
N MET A 1 21.77 -46.35 10.00
CA MET A 1 21.49 -44.97 10.44
C MET A 1 22.78 -44.17 10.29
N ALA A 2 22.97 -43.53 9.13
CA ALA A 2 24.23 -42.88 8.74
C ALA A 2 23.99 -41.37 8.62
N ARG A 3 24.82 -40.56 9.30
CA ARG A 3 24.81 -39.10 9.20
C ARG A 3 25.41 -38.69 7.85
N PRO A 4 24.86 -37.71 7.12
CA PRO A 4 25.55 -37.15 5.98
C PRO A 4 26.68 -36.23 6.46
N THR A 5 27.88 -36.53 5.98
CA THR A 5 29.08 -35.69 6.00
C THR A 5 29.00 -34.63 4.91
N GLY A 6 29.38 -33.38 5.23
CA GLY A 6 29.84 -32.39 4.24
C GLY A 6 28.89 -31.23 3.98
N VAL A 7 28.94 -30.19 4.82
CA VAL A 7 28.56 -28.84 4.40
C VAL A 7 29.74 -28.31 3.59
N GLY A 8 29.60 -28.28 2.27
CA GLY A 8 30.57 -27.61 1.40
C GLY A 8 30.53 -26.11 1.67
N SER A 9 31.66 -25.55 2.06
CA SER A 9 31.83 -24.11 2.28
C SER A 9 31.44 -23.32 1.03
N MET A 10 30.50 -22.39 1.15
CA MET A 10 30.26 -21.40 0.10
C MET A 10 31.52 -20.55 -0.10
N PRO A 11 31.88 -20.20 -1.34
CA PRO A 11 32.96 -19.24 -1.57
C PRO A 11 32.58 -17.88 -0.95
N GLU A 12 33.47 -17.36 -0.12
CA GLU A 12 33.34 -16.05 0.51
C GLU A 12 33.31 -14.96 -0.58
N ALA A 13 32.24 -14.17 -0.61
CA ALA A 13 32.12 -13.05 -1.53
C ALA A 13 33.25 -12.03 -1.28
N PRO A 14 33.83 -11.42 -2.33
CA PRO A 14 34.95 -10.50 -2.17
C PRO A 14 34.52 -9.31 -1.31
N ARG A 15 35.20 -9.11 -0.18
CA ARG A 15 35.02 -7.94 0.69
C ARG A 15 35.47 -6.71 -0.08
N THR A 16 34.53 -5.94 -0.61
CA THR A 16 34.82 -4.64 -1.19
C THR A 16 35.20 -3.68 -0.06
N LYS A 17 36.41 -3.12 -0.16
CA LYS A 17 36.90 -2.09 0.76
C LYS A 17 36.05 -0.82 0.60
N GLY A 18 35.74 -0.23 1.76
CA GLY A 18 35.16 1.10 1.99
C GLY A 18 35.04 2.04 0.80
N GLY A 19 33.79 2.26 0.40
CA GLY A 19 33.32 3.36 -0.39
C GLY A 19 31.80 3.23 -0.44
N SER A 20 31.07 4.14 0.20
CA SER A 20 29.62 4.19 0.00
C SER A 20 29.38 4.33 -1.50
N PRO A 21 28.65 3.43 -2.18
CA PRO A 21 28.27 3.69 -3.54
C PRO A 21 27.30 4.87 -3.47
N SER A 22 27.76 6.06 -3.85
CA SER A 22 26.86 7.10 -4.34
C SER A 22 26.37 6.64 -5.72
N ALA A 23 25.72 5.49 -5.78
CA ALA A 23 24.91 5.13 -6.92
C ALA A 23 23.84 6.21 -6.99
N ASP A 24 23.85 6.97 -8.09
CA ASP A 24 22.84 7.99 -8.36
C ASP A 24 21.47 7.40 -8.03
N SER A 25 20.75 8.03 -7.10
CA SER A 25 19.43 7.59 -6.68
C SER A 25 18.47 7.37 -7.86
N SER A 26 18.71 8.08 -8.96
CA SER A 26 17.96 7.97 -10.20
C SER A 26 18.22 6.63 -10.91
N SER A 27 19.48 6.17 -10.92
CA SER A 27 19.89 4.94 -11.61
C SER A 27 19.40 3.63 -10.97
N TRP A 28 19.23 3.60 -9.63
CA TRP A 28 18.65 2.43 -8.96
C TRP A 28 17.14 2.39 -9.16
N ALA A 29 16.47 3.55 -9.10
CA ALA A 29 15.03 3.65 -9.26
C ALA A 29 14.64 3.21 -10.68
N GLU A 30 15.38 3.66 -11.69
CA GLU A 30 15.19 3.23 -13.08
C GLU A 30 15.35 1.71 -13.25
N HIS A 31 16.38 1.10 -12.65
CA HIS A 31 16.56 -0.35 -12.70
C HIS A 31 15.42 -1.11 -12.01
N VAL A 32 15.05 -0.69 -10.79
CA VAL A 32 13.94 -1.32 -10.06
C VAL A 32 12.64 -1.21 -10.86
N MET A 33 12.35 -0.04 -11.43
CA MET A 33 11.16 0.16 -12.24
C MET A 33 11.18 -0.70 -13.51
N ALA A 34 12.33 -0.85 -14.17
CA ALA A 34 12.46 -1.72 -15.34
C ALA A 34 12.20 -3.20 -14.98
N ASP A 35 12.72 -3.66 -13.85
CA ASP A 35 12.53 -5.04 -13.37
C ASP A 35 11.09 -5.32 -12.92
N TRP A 36 10.41 -4.31 -12.35
CA TRP A 36 9.05 -4.46 -11.82
C TRP A 36 7.93 -4.15 -12.81
N ALA A 37 8.18 -3.31 -13.82
CA ALA A 37 7.19 -2.95 -14.83
C ALA A 37 6.37 -4.15 -15.40
N PRO A 38 6.98 -5.30 -15.77
CA PRO A 38 6.21 -6.44 -16.28
C PRO A 38 5.38 -7.19 -15.22
N ARG A 39 5.53 -6.87 -13.93
CA ARG A 39 4.86 -7.53 -12.80
C ARG A 39 3.80 -6.65 -12.14
N VAL A 40 3.77 -5.36 -12.45
CA VAL A 40 2.79 -4.42 -11.91
C VAL A 40 1.54 -4.46 -12.77
N ALA A 41 0.40 -4.78 -12.14
CA ALA A 41 -0.91 -4.67 -12.75
C ALA A 41 -1.62 -3.42 -12.24
N GLN A 42 -2.20 -2.65 -13.14
CA GLN A 42 -3.14 -1.58 -12.77
C GLN A 42 -4.55 -2.15 -12.80
N ALA A 43 -5.30 -1.96 -11.71
CA ALA A 43 -6.71 -2.33 -11.68
C ALA A 43 -7.50 -1.48 -12.69
N PRO A 44 -8.43 -2.08 -13.46
CA PRO A 44 -9.33 -1.31 -14.31
C PRO A 44 -10.17 -0.31 -13.49
N PRO A 45 -10.60 0.81 -14.09
CA PRO A 45 -11.46 1.77 -13.40
C PRO A 45 -12.71 1.10 -12.81
N GLY A 46 -12.99 1.39 -11.53
CA GLY A 46 -14.14 0.84 -10.80
C GLY A 46 -13.98 -0.60 -10.33
N VAL A 47 -12.86 -1.27 -10.61
CA VAL A 47 -12.57 -2.61 -10.10
C VAL A 47 -11.74 -2.49 -8.82
N PRO A 48 -12.21 -2.99 -7.66
CA PRO A 48 -11.40 -3.02 -6.45
C PRO A 48 -10.18 -3.91 -6.66
N VAL A 49 -8.99 -3.41 -6.36
CA VAL A 49 -7.70 -4.13 -6.40
C VAL A 49 -7.77 -5.44 -5.61
N GLY A 50 -8.40 -5.43 -4.43
CA GLY A 50 -8.57 -6.64 -3.62
C GLY A 50 -9.34 -7.76 -4.34
N SER A 51 -10.18 -7.42 -5.32
CA SER A 51 -10.89 -8.43 -6.11
C SER A 51 -9.97 -9.16 -7.09
N LEU A 52 -8.89 -8.53 -7.55
CA LEU A 52 -7.85 -9.18 -8.36
C LEU A 52 -7.14 -10.23 -7.52
N ALA A 53 -6.86 -9.92 -6.25
CA ALA A 53 -6.25 -10.86 -5.32
C ALA A 53 -7.16 -12.06 -5.04
N VAL A 54 -8.44 -11.82 -4.77
CA VAL A 54 -9.44 -12.89 -4.56
C VAL A 54 -9.55 -13.83 -5.77
N ARG A 55 -9.43 -13.30 -6.99
CA ARG A 55 -9.46 -14.10 -8.23
C ARG A 55 -8.13 -14.78 -8.57
N GLY A 56 -7.06 -14.50 -7.82
CA GLY A 56 -5.71 -15.01 -8.11
C GLY A 56 -5.03 -14.31 -9.30
N GLU A 57 -5.53 -13.15 -9.73
CA GLU A 57 -4.95 -12.34 -10.81
C GLU A 57 -3.78 -11.47 -10.31
N ALA A 58 -3.71 -11.23 -8.99
CA ALA A 58 -2.60 -10.56 -8.32
C ALA A 58 -2.31 -11.24 -6.97
N GLU A 59 -1.06 -11.22 -6.51
CA GLU A 59 -0.69 -11.80 -5.21
C GLU A 59 -0.86 -10.80 -4.05
N LEU A 60 -0.63 -9.52 -4.34
CA LEU A 60 -0.78 -8.42 -3.38
C LEU A 60 -1.33 -7.17 -4.08
N GLY A 61 -1.88 -6.26 -3.30
CA GLY A 61 -2.46 -5.04 -3.83
C GLY A 61 -2.41 -3.88 -2.85
N PHE A 62 -2.36 -2.66 -3.41
CA PHE A 62 -2.41 -1.42 -2.65
C PHE A 62 -3.64 -0.64 -3.09
N GLN A 63 -4.52 -0.30 -2.14
CA GLN A 63 -5.69 0.53 -2.36
C GLN A 63 -6.05 1.24 -1.05
N GLN A 64 -6.92 2.24 -1.13
CA GLN A 64 -7.43 2.94 0.04
C GLN A 64 -8.09 1.95 1.02
N LEU A 65 -7.76 2.07 2.31
CA LEU A 65 -8.24 1.17 3.37
C LEU A 65 -9.77 1.09 3.41
N SER A 66 -10.45 2.23 3.25
CA SER A 66 -11.91 2.34 3.25
C SER A 66 -12.58 1.47 2.19
N GLU A 67 -11.89 1.20 1.07
CA GLU A 67 -12.40 0.36 -0.01
C GLU A 67 -12.12 -1.14 0.21
N LEU A 68 -11.06 -1.47 0.94
CA LEU A 68 -10.65 -2.86 1.18
C LEU A 68 -11.33 -3.49 2.38
N MET A 69 -11.55 -2.75 3.46
CA MET A 69 -11.91 -3.31 4.76
C MET A 69 -13.26 -4.06 4.80
N HIS A 70 -14.15 -3.81 3.83
CA HIS A 70 -15.44 -4.48 3.72
C HIS A 70 -15.51 -5.45 2.55
N LEU A 71 -14.41 -5.62 1.80
CA LEU A 71 -14.38 -6.50 0.64
C LEU A 71 -14.30 -7.96 1.12
N PRO A 72 -15.25 -8.83 0.75
CA PRO A 72 -15.20 -10.23 1.17
C PRO A 72 -14.00 -10.96 0.56
N GLY A 73 -13.33 -11.77 1.37
CA GLY A 73 -12.27 -12.67 0.92
C GLY A 73 -10.89 -12.04 0.73
N VAL A 74 -10.70 -10.76 1.10
CA VAL A 74 -9.37 -10.14 1.18
C VAL A 74 -8.89 -10.07 2.63
N ASP A 75 -7.62 -10.41 2.85
CA ASP A 75 -6.96 -10.18 4.12
C ASP A 75 -6.24 -8.82 4.07
N VAL A 76 -6.72 -7.86 4.88
CA VAL A 76 -6.06 -6.56 5.01
C VAL A 76 -4.92 -6.65 6.00
N VAL A 77 -3.68 -6.58 5.49
CA VAL A 77 -2.46 -6.74 6.30
C VAL A 77 -2.08 -5.51 7.11
N GLY A 78 -2.60 -4.33 6.76
CA GLY A 78 -2.32 -3.06 7.44
C GLY A 78 -2.13 -1.90 6.47
N THR A 79 -1.81 -0.72 7.02
CA THR A 79 -1.41 0.46 6.23
C THR A 79 0.07 0.43 5.91
N LEU A 80 0.46 1.15 4.85
CA LEU A 80 1.87 1.38 4.53
C LEU A 80 2.55 2.21 5.63
N PRO A 81 3.89 2.13 5.76
CA PRO A 81 4.66 3.04 6.62
C PRO A 81 4.39 4.51 6.26
N PRO A 82 4.39 5.44 7.24
CA PRO A 82 4.04 6.85 7.02
C PRO A 82 4.81 7.52 5.87
N ASP A 83 6.10 7.21 5.72
CA ASP A 83 6.97 7.81 4.71
C ASP A 83 6.60 7.46 3.26
N ILE A 84 5.86 6.37 3.07
CA ILE A 84 5.43 5.88 1.74
C ILE A 84 3.91 5.70 1.64
N GLN A 85 3.17 6.19 2.63
CA GLN A 85 1.72 6.14 2.63
C GLN A 85 1.14 7.33 1.86
N LEU A 86 0.26 7.04 0.90
CA LEU A 86 -0.55 8.07 0.26
C LEU A 86 -1.85 8.28 1.04
N VAL A 87 -1.95 9.40 1.74
CA VAL A 87 -3.18 9.78 2.48
C VAL A 87 -4.13 10.52 1.54
N THR A 88 -5.32 9.95 1.34
CA THR A 88 -6.39 10.61 0.58
C THR A 88 -7.27 11.44 1.51
N VAL A 89 -7.29 12.75 1.29
CA VAL A 89 -8.15 13.67 2.07
C VAL A 89 -9.51 13.81 1.39
N CYS A 90 -10.56 13.25 2.00
CA CYS A 90 -11.94 13.47 1.57
C CYS A 90 -12.43 14.86 2.01
N SER A 91 -12.63 15.76 1.05
CA SER A 91 -13.08 17.14 1.29
C SER A 91 -14.55 17.33 0.90
N ALA A 92 -15.26 18.20 1.61
CA ALA A 92 -16.63 18.60 1.30
C ALA A 92 -16.74 20.12 1.20
N ALA A 93 -17.47 20.61 0.19
CA ALA A 93 -17.73 22.04 -0.01
C ALA A 93 -19.23 22.26 -0.20
N VAL A 94 -19.70 23.47 0.13
CA VAL A 94 -21.10 23.85 -0.03
C VAL A 94 -21.27 24.68 -1.28
N CYS A 95 -21.93 24.12 -2.30
CA CYS A 95 -22.17 24.81 -3.58
C CYS A 95 -23.39 25.75 -3.58
N ALA A 96 -24.36 25.51 -2.68
CA ALA A 96 -25.55 26.34 -2.47
C ALA A 96 -25.91 26.34 -0.98
N ALA A 97 -26.50 27.42 -0.46
CA ALA A 97 -26.68 27.69 0.98
C ALA A 97 -27.56 26.69 1.78
N SER A 98 -27.86 25.51 1.23
CA SER A 98 -28.74 24.49 1.82
C SER A 98 -28.01 23.29 2.45
N ALA A 99 -26.68 23.31 2.60
CA ALA A 99 -25.92 22.15 3.11
C ALA A 99 -24.94 22.44 4.27
N GLN A 100 -24.85 23.67 4.78
CA GLN A 100 -23.93 24.02 5.88
C GLN A 100 -24.08 23.10 7.11
N ALA A 101 -25.32 22.83 7.53
CA ALA A 101 -25.58 21.99 8.69
C ALA A 101 -25.07 20.56 8.50
N PHE A 102 -25.20 20.00 7.30
CA PHE A 102 -24.73 18.65 6.98
C PHE A 102 -23.21 18.59 6.95
N VAL A 103 -22.54 19.52 6.26
CA VAL A 103 -21.06 19.57 6.22
C VAL A 103 -20.50 19.79 7.63
N SER A 104 -21.13 20.64 8.44
CA SER A 104 -20.75 20.85 9.84
C SER A 104 -20.90 19.58 10.68
N PHE A 105 -21.96 18.80 10.44
CA PHE A 105 -22.14 17.51 11.11
C PHE A 105 -21.04 16.50 10.71
N LEU A 106 -20.69 16.40 9.42
CA LEU A 106 -19.62 15.52 8.93
C LEU A 106 -18.25 15.87 9.54
N ALA A 107 -18.00 17.15 9.83
CA ALA A 107 -16.79 17.61 10.51
C ALA A 107 -16.83 17.48 12.04
N SER A 108 -17.98 17.15 12.62
CA SER A 108 -18.13 17.07 14.08
C SER A 108 -17.62 15.74 14.67
N PRO A 109 -17.27 15.70 15.98
CA PRO A 109 -16.91 14.46 16.67
C PRO A 109 -17.98 13.36 16.60
N ARG A 110 -19.26 13.74 16.37
CA ARG A 110 -20.37 12.79 16.25
C ARG A 110 -20.22 11.87 15.05
N ALA A 111 -19.48 12.27 14.02
CA ALA A 111 -19.19 11.46 12.84
C ALA A 111 -17.92 10.60 12.98
N ALA A 112 -17.12 10.79 14.04
CA ALA A 112 -15.82 10.14 14.19
C ALA A 112 -15.92 8.61 14.25
N ALA A 113 -16.89 8.08 15.00
CA ALA A 113 -17.10 6.64 15.12
C ALA A 113 -17.41 5.99 13.76
N ALA A 114 -18.24 6.65 12.93
CA ALA A 114 -18.54 6.16 11.58
C ALA A 114 -17.31 6.21 10.66
N LYS A 115 -16.50 7.27 10.73
CA LYS A 115 -15.25 7.38 9.96
C LYS A 115 -14.28 6.24 10.30
N LEU A 116 -14.03 6.03 11.59
CA LEU A 116 -13.14 4.97 12.07
C LEU A 116 -13.64 3.58 11.70
N ALA A 117 -14.95 3.33 11.85
CA ALA A 117 -15.59 2.08 11.46
C ALA A 117 -15.53 1.82 9.95
N HIS A 118 -15.21 2.83 9.14
CA HIS A 118 -15.03 2.73 7.70
C HIS A 118 -13.60 3.08 7.24
N GLY A 119 -12.60 2.94 8.12
CA GLY A 119 -11.18 2.97 7.75
C GLY A 119 -10.69 4.37 7.40
N MET A 120 -11.38 5.40 7.88
CA MET A 120 -11.03 6.80 7.73
C MET A 120 -10.61 7.42 9.05
N GLU A 121 -9.70 8.39 8.99
CA GLU A 121 -9.36 9.23 10.14
C GLU A 121 -10.35 10.41 10.25
N PRO A 122 -10.81 10.76 11.47
CA PRO A 122 -11.52 12.00 11.72
C PRO A 122 -10.69 13.23 11.34
N ALA A 123 -11.38 14.29 10.93
CA ALA A 123 -10.77 15.60 10.62
C ALA A 123 -10.57 16.41 11.90
#